data_AF-A0A516RGX2-F1
#
_entry.id   AF-A0A516RGX2-F1
#
_cell.length_a   1.000
_cell.length_b   1.000
_cell.length_c   1.000
_cell.angle_alpha   90.00
_cell.angle_beta   90.00
_cell.angle_gamma   90.00
#
_symmetry.space_group_name_H-M   'P 1'
#
loop_
_entity.id
_entity.type
_entity.pdbx_description
1 polymer ?
#
loop_
_entity_poly.entity_id
_entity_poly.type
_entity_poly.pdbx_seq_one_letter_code
_entity_poly.pdbx_strand_id
1 'polypeptide(L)' 'MIGEFPGEKPAAVHAFNEHAREDERVELVMLAVADGLPLARRLP' A
#
# COMPACT_ATOMS: atom_id res chain seq x y z
N MET A 1 -19.16 14.26 0.40
CA MET A 1 -17.97 15.14 0.51
C MET A 1 -16.87 14.28 1.07
N ILE A 2 -15.78 14.07 0.33
CA ILE A 2 -14.60 13.38 0.85
C ILE A 2 -13.93 14.37 1.80
N GLY A 3 -13.77 14.02 3.08
CA GLY A 3 -13.16 14.90 4.07
C GLY A 3 -11.75 15.32 3.64
N GLU A 4 -11.33 16.52 4.01
CA GLU A 4 -10.03 17.13 3.67
C GLU A 4 -8.83 16.28 4.12
N PHE A 5 -9.04 15.38 5.08
CA PHE A 5 -8.06 14.42 5.56
C PHE A 5 -8.57 12.98 5.38
N PRO A 6 -7.71 12.04 4.97
CA PRO A 6 -8.06 10.63 4.99
C PRO A 6 -8.42 10.23 6.42
N GLY A 7 -9.56 9.54 6.60
CA GLY A 7 -9.89 8.90 7.87
C GLY A 7 -8.80 7.89 8.28
N GLU A 8 -8.87 7.40 9.53
CA GLU A 8 -7.86 6.51 10.12
C GLU A 8 -7.49 5.31 9.22
N LYS A 9 -8.47 4.76 8.51
CA LYS A 9 -8.27 3.62 7.60
C LYS A 9 -7.43 3.99 6.36
N PRO A 10 -7.81 4.97 5.52
CA PRO A 10 -6.97 5.34 4.38
C PRO A 10 -5.58 5.85 4.77
N ALA A 11 -5.42 6.50 5.93
CA ALA A 11 -4.09 6.86 6.45
C ALA A 11 -3.24 5.62 6.77
N ALA A 12 -3.81 4.60 7.40
CA ALA A 12 -3.13 3.34 7.69
C ALA A 12 -2.75 2.57 6.41
N VAL A 13 -3.63 2.55 5.41
CA VAL A 13 -3.35 1.93 4.10
C VAL A 13 -2.20 2.64 3.40
N HIS A 14 -2.16 3.98 3.42
CA HIS A 14 -1.06 4.74 2.84
C HIS A 14 0.27 4.43 3.54
N ALA A 15 0.30 4.48 4.88
CA ALA A 15 1.51 4.16 5.65
C ALA A 15 2.02 2.74 5.40
N PHE A 16 1.11 1.76 5.29
CA PHE A 16 1.46 0.39 4.92
C PHE A 16 2.09 0.30 3.52
N ASN A 17 1.50 0.97 2.53
CA ASN A 17 1.99 0.96 1.15
C ASN A 17 3.37 1.62 1.02
N GLU A 18 3.61 2.74 1.71
CA GLU A 18 4.93 3.38 1.73
C GLU A 18 5.97 2.49 2.41
N HIS A 19 5.63 1.89 3.57
CA HIS A 19 6.53 0.95 4.24
C HIS A 19 6.90 -0.24 3.35
N ALA A 20 5.91 -0.86 2.70
CA ALA A 20 6.14 -2.00 1.82
C ALA A 20 6.97 -1.63 0.58
N ARG A 21 6.87 -0.38 0.11
CA ARG A 21 7.64 0.12 -1.05
C ARG A 21 9.11 0.28 -0.75
N GLU A 22 9.44 0.61 0.49
CA GLU A 22 10.81 0.80 0.98
C GLU A 22 11.45 -0.50 1.52
N ASP A 23 10.68 -1.58 1.64
CA ASP A 23 11.15 -2.84 2.21
C ASP A 23 12.01 -3.62 1.20
N GLU A 24 13.33 -3.56 1.41
CA GLU A 24 14.34 -4.26 0.60
C GLU A 24 14.23 -5.80 0.62
N ARG A 25 13.42 -6.37 1.52
CA ARG A 25 13.19 -7.82 1.62
C ARG A 25 12.11 -8.31 0.65
N VAL A 26 11.41 -7.42 -0.06
CA VAL A 26 10.33 -7.78 -0.98
C VAL A 26 10.46 -7.09 -2.33
N GLU A 27 9.99 -7.77 -3.37
CA GLU A 27 9.65 -7.17 -4.65
C GLU A 27 8.14 -6.89 -4.67
N LEU A 28 7.76 -5.62 -4.85
CA LEU A 28 6.38 -5.16 -4.72
C LEU A 28 5.80 -4.68 -6.07
N VAL A 29 4.56 -5.07 -6.36
CA VAL A 29 3.76 -4.51 -7.45
C VAL A 29 2.36 -4.11 -6.98
N MET A 30 1.85 -2.99 -7.45
CA MET A 30 0.46 -2.57 -7.25
C MET A 30 -0.37 -2.93 -8.49
N LEU A 31 -1.31 -3.86 -8.35
CA LEU A 31 -2.25 -4.19 -9.43
C LEU A 31 -3.46 -3.27 -9.38
N ALA A 32 -3.85 -2.73 -10.53
CA ALA A 32 -5.07 -1.92 -10.69
C ALA A 32 -6.32 -2.81 -10.81
N VAL A 33 -6.55 -3.66 -9.80
CA VAL A 33 -7.72 -4.55 -9.70
C VAL A 33 -8.60 -4.07 -8.54
N ALA A 34 -9.89 -3.88 -8.80
CA ALA A 34 -10.85 -3.31 -7.85
C ALA A 34 -10.31 -1.99 -7.23
N ASP A 35 -10.20 -1.92 -5.90
CA ASP A 35 -9.70 -0.75 -5.17
C ASP A 35 -8.16 -0.68 -5.05
N GLY A 36 -7.45 -1.61 -5.69
CA GLY A 36 -6.00 -1.78 -5.63
C GLY A 36 -5.59 -3.02 -4.85
N LEU A 37 -4.65 -3.79 -5.41
CA LEU A 37 -4.14 -5.02 -4.80
C LEU A 37 -2.60 -5.00 -4.79
N PRO A 38 -1.95 -4.74 -3.64
CA PRO A 38 -0.51 -4.89 -3.51
C PRO A 38 -0.13 -6.38 -3.45
N LEU A 39 0.77 -6.81 -4.34
CA LEU A 39 1.39 -8.13 -4.31
C LEU A 39 2.87 -7.98 -4.00
N ALA A 40 3.32 -8.67 -2.95
CA ALA A 40 4.71 -8.68 -2.53
C ALA A 40 5.29 -10.09 -2.62
N ARG A 41 6.42 -10.25 -3.29
CA ARG A 41 7.22 -11.48 -3.30
C ARG A 41 8.42 -11.28 -2.38
N ARG A 42 8.56 -12.14 -1.37
CA ARG A 42 9.75 -12.12 -0.50
C ARG A 42 11.01 -12.51 -1.27
N LEU A 43 12.07 -11.75 -1.09
CA LEU A 43 13.40 -12.01 -1.63
C LEU A 43 14.20 -12.95 -0.71
N PRO A 44 15.20 -13.70 -1.24
CA PRO A 44 16.01 -14.65 -0.48
C PRO A 44 16.73 -14.02 0.72
#